data_AF-A0A328FEX5-F1
#
_entry.id   AF-A0A328FEX5-F1
#
_cell.length_a   1.000
_cell.length_b   1.000
_cell.length_c   1.000
_cell.angle_alpha   90.00
_cell.angle_beta   90.00
_cell.angle_gamma   90.00
#
_symmetry.space_group_name_H-M   'P 1'
#
loop_
_entity.id
_entity.type
_entity.pdbx_description
1 polymer ?
#
loop_
_entity_poly.entity_id
_entity_poly.type
_entity_poly.pdbx_seq_one_letter_code
_entity_poly.pdbx_strand_id
1 'polypeptide(L)'
;MIITDSASFIKNYIDDLNDRLKQYQPGAELTAIQKSWLSFCLTGILMVNAVCWAKFERASIGSYKLAALSWMFRKSKISWDFILFASVKLIFKKFGITGGVLVFDESDRARSKTTKRIYKTHKQKHKASGGYVNGQTVVLLLLVTDSITIPVGFKFYMPDPVVSAWNKEEERLKKKGIPKSKRPVKPALNPEYPKKIQLALLLLENFKKDHPEITVKCILGDALYGPDEFMSGASDLFGGIQVISQLKSTQNIQFRGKKKTVKDYFDVTNKGVKATIRVRGGEEQNVTISSARLKVDAHGGKKRFVIALKYDGEKDYRYIVATDVSWRTIDIIQAYSLRWLVEVFFEDWKLYEGWGQEAKQYDEEGSSRGLILSLLLDHCLLLHPKQKACVENKLPVFTVGSLQRRAQMDVLLESVKSLLKEQDPGSKLKEMGQVIKDFFCLMPSKKHMSGRPMGRLEPTPSLALK
;
A
#
# COMPACT_ATOMS: atom_id res chain seq x y z
N MET A 1 -10.31 -10.92 -20.80
CA MET A 1 -8.98 -10.77 -21.44
C MET A 1 -8.34 -12.14 -21.52
N ILE A 2 -7.71 -12.46 -22.65
CA ILE A 2 -7.01 -13.73 -22.88
C ILE A 2 -5.50 -13.50 -22.73
N ILE A 3 -4.79 -14.46 -22.16
CA ILE A 3 -3.33 -14.47 -22.00
C ILE A 3 -2.81 -15.65 -22.81
N THR A 4 -2.21 -15.37 -23.97
CA THR A 4 -1.56 -16.38 -24.80
C THR A 4 -0.08 -16.54 -24.43
N ASP A 5 0.56 -15.42 -24.07
CA ASP A 5 1.94 -15.35 -23.60
C ASP A 5 2.09 -14.21 -22.59
N SER A 6 3.19 -14.20 -21.83
CA SER A 6 3.52 -13.10 -20.91
C SER A 6 3.94 -11.86 -21.70
N ALA A 7 3.58 -10.67 -21.20
CA ALA A 7 3.91 -9.42 -21.87
C ALA A 7 5.43 -9.25 -22.01
N SER A 8 5.88 -8.81 -23.18
CA SER A 8 7.31 -8.68 -23.52
C SER A 8 8.09 -7.83 -22.51
N PHE A 9 7.55 -6.67 -22.12
CA PHE A 9 8.19 -5.79 -21.13
C PHE A 9 8.28 -6.42 -19.72
N ILE A 10 7.33 -7.30 -19.36
CA ILE A 10 7.35 -8.04 -18.10
C ILE A 10 8.43 -9.12 -18.13
N LYS A 11 8.59 -9.83 -19.24
CA LYS A 11 9.68 -10.82 -19.40
C LYS A 11 11.04 -10.15 -19.23
N ASN A 12 11.27 -9.04 -19.94
CA ASN A 12 12.50 -8.27 -19.84
C ASN A 12 12.77 -7.77 -18.42
N TYR A 13 11.72 -7.32 -17.73
CA TYR A 13 11.82 -6.92 -16.32
C TYR A 13 12.23 -8.09 -15.41
N ILE A 14 11.66 -9.28 -15.59
CA ILE A 14 12.02 -10.46 -14.79
C ILE A 14 13.45 -10.94 -15.07
N ASP A 15 13.93 -10.84 -16.30
CA ASP A 15 15.33 -11.15 -16.63
C ASP A 15 16.29 -10.13 -15.98
N ASP A 16 16.02 -8.83 -16.14
CA ASP A 16 16.77 -7.74 -15.47
C ASP A 16 16.77 -7.91 -13.93
N LEU A 17 15.64 -8.32 -13.36
CA LEU A 17 15.46 -8.58 -11.93
C LEU A 17 16.29 -9.78 -11.46
N ASN A 18 16.30 -10.85 -12.24
CA ASN A 18 17.09 -12.04 -11.95
C ASN A 18 18.59 -11.74 -11.92
N ASP A 19 19.06 -10.90 -12.84
CA ASP A 19 20.47 -10.46 -12.86
C ASP A 19 20.83 -9.66 -11.61
N ARG A 20 19.92 -8.81 -11.10
CA ARG A 20 20.12 -8.10 -9.84
C ARG A 20 20.10 -9.06 -8.66
N LEU A 21 19.20 -10.03 -8.65
CA LEU A 21 19.10 -11.02 -7.59
C LEU A 21 20.39 -11.84 -7.50
N LYS A 22 20.93 -12.30 -8.64
CA LYS A 22 22.23 -12.97 -8.73
C LYS A 22 23.37 -12.12 -8.16
N GLN A 23 23.37 -10.83 -8.45
CA GLN A 23 24.43 -9.92 -8.01
C GLN A 23 24.43 -9.72 -6.48
N TYR A 24 23.26 -9.54 -5.87
CA TYR A 24 23.17 -9.19 -4.45
C TYR A 24 22.96 -10.38 -3.52
N GLN A 25 22.44 -11.49 -4.03
CA GLN A 25 22.24 -12.72 -3.28
C GLN A 25 22.60 -13.93 -4.15
N PRO A 26 23.90 -14.26 -4.27
CA PRO A 26 24.35 -15.45 -5.01
C PRO A 26 23.66 -16.72 -4.51
N GLY A 27 23.21 -17.59 -5.42
CA GLY A 27 22.44 -18.80 -5.11
C GLY A 27 20.93 -18.57 -4.99
N ALA A 28 20.44 -17.33 -5.05
CA ALA A 28 19.02 -17.02 -5.09
C ALA A 28 18.47 -16.83 -6.51
N GLU A 29 19.24 -17.17 -7.56
CA GLU A 29 18.80 -17.04 -8.94
C GLU A 29 17.50 -17.79 -9.22
N LEU A 30 16.66 -17.19 -10.05
CA LEU A 30 15.44 -17.77 -10.54
C LEU A 30 15.75 -18.80 -11.62
N THR A 31 15.21 -20.01 -11.46
CA THR A 31 15.21 -21.01 -12.53
C THR A 31 14.37 -20.53 -13.72
N ALA A 32 14.57 -21.13 -14.89
CA ALA A 32 13.75 -20.81 -16.08
C ALA A 32 12.24 -20.95 -15.81
N ILE A 33 11.84 -21.97 -15.05
CA ILE A 33 10.45 -22.21 -14.66
C ILE A 33 9.95 -21.11 -13.72
N GLN A 34 10.76 -20.68 -12.75
CA GLN A 34 10.39 -19.59 -11.84
C GLN A 34 10.25 -18.26 -12.58
N LYS A 35 11.15 -17.94 -13.51
CA LYS A 35 11.06 -16.74 -14.36
C LYS A 35 9.79 -16.74 -15.19
N SER A 36 9.52 -17.83 -15.91
CA SER A 36 8.30 -18.00 -16.71
C SER A 36 7.05 -17.84 -15.85
N TRP A 37 7.03 -18.48 -14.67
CA TRP A 37 5.91 -18.39 -13.73
C TRP A 37 5.70 -16.97 -13.20
N LEU A 38 6.76 -16.25 -12.81
CA LEU A 38 6.66 -14.86 -12.35
C LEU A 38 6.18 -13.93 -13.47
N SER A 39 6.72 -14.06 -14.68
CA SER A 39 6.27 -13.28 -15.84
C SER A 39 4.80 -13.52 -16.13
N PHE A 40 4.35 -14.77 -16.06
CA PHE A 40 2.95 -15.12 -16.25
C PHE A 40 2.08 -14.54 -15.12
N CYS A 41 2.50 -14.62 -13.86
CA CYS A 41 1.77 -14.05 -12.75
C CYS A 41 1.63 -12.53 -12.84
N LEU A 42 2.70 -11.79 -13.14
CA LEU A 42 2.62 -10.34 -13.31
C LEU A 42 1.74 -9.95 -14.51
N THR A 43 1.83 -10.69 -15.63
CA THR A 43 0.91 -10.52 -16.77
C THR A 43 -0.53 -10.82 -16.36
N GLY A 44 -0.75 -11.86 -15.55
CA GLY A 44 -2.06 -12.19 -14.99
C GLY A 44 -2.64 -11.04 -14.17
N ILE A 45 -1.85 -10.48 -13.23
CA ILE A 45 -2.27 -9.32 -12.44
C ILE A 45 -2.59 -8.14 -13.35
N LEU A 46 -1.73 -7.84 -14.33
CA LEU A 46 -1.96 -6.79 -15.32
C LEU A 46 -3.31 -6.98 -16.04
N MET A 47 -3.62 -8.20 -16.49
CA MET A 47 -4.78 -8.46 -17.35
C MET A 47 -6.11 -8.63 -16.61
N VAL A 48 -6.09 -9.06 -15.34
CA VAL A 48 -7.33 -9.32 -14.58
C VAL A 48 -7.47 -8.51 -13.30
N ASN A 49 -6.45 -7.69 -12.98
CA ASN A 49 -6.41 -6.80 -11.82
C ASN A 49 -6.73 -7.53 -10.50
N ALA A 50 -6.16 -8.71 -10.32
CA ALA A 50 -6.34 -9.53 -9.13
C ALA A 50 -5.18 -10.51 -8.98
N VAL A 51 -4.71 -10.74 -7.75
CA VAL A 51 -3.86 -11.90 -7.44
C VAL A 51 -4.76 -13.12 -7.23
N CYS A 52 -5.27 -13.70 -8.33
CA CYS A 52 -6.27 -14.77 -8.29
C CYS A 52 -5.98 -15.87 -9.32
N TRP A 53 -5.47 -17.02 -8.84
CA TRP A 53 -5.06 -18.14 -9.68
C TRP A 53 -6.18 -18.69 -10.58
N ALA A 54 -7.43 -18.70 -10.08
CA ALA A 54 -8.58 -19.13 -10.87
C ALA A 54 -8.89 -18.17 -12.03
N LYS A 55 -8.68 -16.86 -11.83
CA LYS A 55 -8.80 -15.88 -12.92
C LYS A 55 -7.64 -16.03 -13.91
N PHE A 56 -6.44 -16.35 -13.45
CA PHE A 56 -5.29 -16.56 -14.32
C PHE A 56 -5.48 -17.77 -15.21
N GLU A 57 -5.91 -18.90 -14.62
CA GLU A 57 -6.26 -20.11 -15.37
C GLU A 57 -7.33 -19.80 -16.44
N ARG A 58 -8.44 -19.13 -16.07
CA ARG A 58 -9.48 -18.69 -17.02
C ARG A 58 -8.94 -17.79 -18.12
N ALA A 59 -8.16 -16.77 -17.77
CA ALA A 59 -7.60 -15.84 -18.74
C ALA A 59 -6.61 -16.54 -19.69
N SER A 60 -5.92 -17.56 -19.22
CA SER A 60 -4.99 -18.37 -20.02
C SER A 60 -5.65 -19.55 -20.74
N ILE A 61 -6.99 -19.65 -20.67
CA ILE A 61 -7.78 -20.76 -21.23
C ILE A 61 -7.23 -22.13 -20.78
N GLY A 62 -6.82 -22.20 -19.51
CA GLY A 62 -6.36 -23.43 -18.89
C GLY A 62 -4.94 -23.87 -19.25
N SER A 63 -4.13 -23.04 -19.93
CA SER A 63 -2.71 -23.35 -20.22
C SER A 63 -1.89 -23.48 -18.94
N TYR A 64 -2.20 -22.69 -17.91
CA TYR A 64 -1.70 -22.87 -16.55
C TYR A 64 -2.83 -23.21 -15.59
N LYS A 65 -2.74 -24.40 -14.99
CA LYS A 65 -3.73 -24.86 -14.02
C LYS A 65 -3.60 -24.13 -12.69
N LEU A 66 -4.74 -23.86 -12.04
CA LEU A 66 -4.80 -23.23 -10.72
C LEU A 66 -3.90 -23.94 -9.70
N ALA A 67 -3.95 -25.29 -9.68
CA ALA A 67 -3.18 -26.09 -8.75
C ALA A 67 -1.66 -25.89 -8.93
N ALA A 68 -1.19 -25.84 -10.19
CA ALA A 68 0.22 -25.60 -10.51
C ALA A 68 0.66 -24.18 -10.12
N LEU A 69 -0.16 -23.16 -10.42
CA LEU A 69 0.10 -21.78 -10.04
C LEU A 69 0.21 -21.62 -8.52
N SER A 70 -0.73 -22.22 -7.79
CA SER A 70 -0.74 -22.21 -6.32
C SER A 70 0.45 -22.98 -5.75
N TRP A 71 0.81 -24.12 -6.34
CA TRP A 71 1.96 -24.91 -5.91
C TRP A 71 3.26 -24.11 -6.05
N MET A 72 3.49 -23.49 -7.20
CA MET A 72 4.67 -22.63 -7.42
C MET A 72 4.73 -21.50 -6.40
N PHE A 73 3.62 -20.78 -6.21
CA PHE A 73 3.54 -19.70 -5.24
C PHE A 73 3.85 -20.14 -3.80
N ARG A 74 3.40 -21.33 -3.39
CA ARG A 74 3.50 -21.83 -2.01
C ARG A 74 4.81 -22.57 -1.73
N LYS A 75 5.26 -23.39 -2.69
CA LYS A 75 6.29 -24.42 -2.48
C LYS A 75 7.58 -24.15 -3.24
N SER A 76 7.58 -23.28 -4.24
CA SER A 76 8.81 -22.93 -4.94
C SER A 76 9.77 -22.19 -4.00
N LYS A 77 11.05 -22.53 -4.09
CA LYS A 77 12.14 -21.89 -3.34
C LYS A 77 12.51 -20.55 -4.02
N ILE A 78 11.63 -19.56 -3.90
CA ILE A 78 11.88 -18.18 -4.34
C ILE A 78 12.20 -17.36 -3.09
N SER A 79 13.30 -16.60 -3.14
CA SER A 79 13.70 -15.68 -2.08
C SER A 79 12.87 -14.39 -2.14
N TRP A 80 11.62 -14.46 -1.67
CA TRP A 80 10.62 -13.40 -1.83
C TRP A 80 11.02 -12.04 -1.23
N ASP A 81 11.64 -11.99 -0.05
CA ASP A 81 12.06 -10.69 0.51
C ASP A 81 13.20 -10.08 -0.33
N PHE A 82 14.14 -10.92 -0.79
CA PHE A 82 15.23 -10.48 -1.66
C PHE A 82 14.75 -10.11 -3.06
N ILE A 83 13.66 -10.67 -3.57
CA ILE A 83 13.14 -10.30 -4.90
C ILE A 83 12.59 -8.87 -4.90
N LEU A 84 11.91 -8.45 -3.82
CA LEU A 84 11.45 -7.06 -3.69
C LEU A 84 12.64 -6.11 -3.58
N PHE A 85 13.60 -6.46 -2.72
CA PHE A 85 14.86 -5.71 -2.59
C PHE A 85 15.63 -5.57 -3.91
N ALA A 86 15.80 -6.67 -4.66
CA ALA A 86 16.49 -6.67 -5.95
C ALA A 86 15.75 -5.81 -6.99
N SER A 87 14.42 -5.78 -6.93
CA SER A 87 13.59 -4.93 -7.77
C SER A 87 13.77 -3.44 -7.45
N VAL A 88 13.81 -3.07 -6.15
CA VAL A 88 14.15 -1.70 -5.73
C VAL A 88 15.53 -1.30 -6.26
N LYS A 89 16.55 -2.15 -6.09
CA LYS A 89 17.91 -1.92 -6.61
C LYS A 89 17.94 -1.80 -8.13
N LEU A 90 17.09 -2.54 -8.84
CA LEU A 90 16.96 -2.44 -10.29
C LEU A 90 16.49 -1.04 -10.70
N ILE A 91 15.45 -0.52 -10.03
CA ILE A 91 14.91 0.82 -10.28
C ILE A 91 15.98 1.89 -10.02
N PHE A 92 16.66 1.80 -8.88
CA PHE A 92 17.72 2.75 -8.52
C PHE A 92 18.79 2.82 -9.59
N LYS A 93 19.24 1.66 -10.08
CA LYS A 93 20.23 1.60 -11.15
C LYS A 93 19.70 2.16 -12.46
N LYS A 94 18.50 1.76 -12.90
CA LYS A 94 17.97 2.14 -14.23
C LYS A 94 17.64 3.63 -14.32
N PHE A 95 17.29 4.28 -13.20
CA PHE A 95 16.98 5.72 -13.18
C PHE A 95 18.08 6.59 -12.53
N GLY A 96 19.21 6.00 -12.11
CA GLY A 96 20.30 6.75 -11.48
C GLY A 96 19.88 7.40 -10.16
N ILE A 97 19.00 6.76 -9.38
CA ILE A 97 18.52 7.29 -8.11
C ILE A 97 19.64 7.25 -7.08
N THR A 98 19.99 8.42 -6.53
CA THR A 98 21.03 8.59 -5.51
C THR A 98 20.49 9.13 -4.20
N GLY A 99 19.23 9.56 -4.17
CA GLY A 99 18.64 10.15 -2.97
C GLY A 99 17.16 10.47 -3.13
N GLY A 100 16.49 10.73 -2.01
CA GLY A 100 15.07 11.01 -1.98
C GLY A 100 14.52 11.28 -0.59
N VAL A 101 13.20 11.43 -0.51
CA VAL A 101 12.45 11.66 0.72
C VAL A 101 11.71 10.37 1.07
N LEU A 102 11.84 9.91 2.32
CA LEU A 102 11.11 8.73 2.79
C LEU A 102 9.75 9.14 3.33
N VAL A 103 8.70 8.41 2.96
CA VAL A 103 7.31 8.73 3.35
C VAL A 103 6.62 7.50 3.92
N PHE A 104 5.96 7.67 5.06
CA PHE A 104 5.13 6.66 5.71
C PHE A 104 3.65 6.99 5.66
N ASP A 105 2.87 5.94 5.46
CA ASP A 105 1.45 5.89 5.80
C ASP A 105 1.01 4.43 5.92
N GLU A 106 -0.22 4.22 6.36
CA GLU A 106 -0.86 2.92 6.42
C GLU A 106 -2.06 2.80 5.49
N SER A 107 -2.28 1.58 5.00
CA SER A 107 -3.48 1.22 4.28
C SER A 107 -4.24 0.13 5.00
N ASP A 108 -5.48 0.42 5.38
CA ASP A 108 -6.44 -0.58 5.77
C ASP A 108 -7.08 -1.23 4.54
N ARG A 109 -7.16 -2.56 4.56
CA ARG A 109 -7.83 -3.37 3.56
C ARG A 109 -8.88 -4.24 4.22
N ALA A 110 -10.15 -3.88 4.02
CA ALA A 110 -11.28 -4.69 4.44
C ALA A 110 -11.22 -6.08 3.79
N ARG A 111 -11.47 -7.12 4.58
CA ARG A 111 -11.58 -8.51 4.09
C ARG A 111 -13.00 -9.01 4.32
N SER A 112 -13.20 -10.01 5.16
CA SER A 112 -14.52 -10.58 5.48
C SER A 112 -14.72 -10.61 6.99
N LYS A 113 -15.97 -10.48 7.45
CA LYS A 113 -16.33 -10.56 8.88
C LYS A 113 -15.92 -11.88 9.55
N THR A 114 -15.75 -12.95 8.77
CA THR A 114 -15.48 -14.30 9.28
C THR A 114 -14.08 -14.82 8.92
N THR A 115 -13.21 -13.99 8.33
CA THR A 115 -11.86 -14.46 7.99
C THR A 115 -11.04 -14.75 9.25
N LYS A 116 -10.40 -15.93 9.27
CA LYS A 116 -9.53 -16.40 10.37
C LYS A 116 -8.11 -16.73 9.92
N ARG A 117 -7.92 -16.98 8.62
CA ARG A 117 -6.68 -17.52 8.04
C ARG A 117 -5.86 -16.50 7.26
N ILE A 118 -6.32 -15.25 7.13
CA ILE A 118 -5.50 -14.24 6.48
C ILE A 118 -4.56 -13.67 7.55
N TYR A 119 -3.27 -13.59 7.23
CA TYR A 119 -2.25 -13.20 8.19
C TYR A 119 -2.49 -11.82 8.78
N LYS A 120 -2.30 -11.70 10.09
CA LYS A 120 -2.44 -10.46 10.85
C LYS A 120 -3.79 -9.73 10.67
N THR A 121 -4.84 -10.46 10.26
CA THR A 121 -6.17 -9.87 10.23
C THR A 121 -6.70 -9.59 11.62
N HIS A 122 -7.32 -8.42 11.77
CA HIS A 122 -7.94 -8.00 13.02
C HIS A 122 -9.17 -7.15 12.74
N LYS A 123 -9.98 -6.92 13.78
CA LYS A 123 -11.21 -6.14 13.66
C LYS A 123 -10.89 -4.66 13.44
N GLN A 124 -11.40 -4.09 12.36
CA GLN A 124 -11.22 -2.70 11.94
C GLN A 124 -12.59 -2.04 11.73
N LYS A 125 -12.66 -0.71 11.91
CA LYS A 125 -13.85 0.06 11.59
C LYS A 125 -13.99 0.13 10.07
N HIS A 126 -15.13 -0.33 9.55
CA HIS A 126 -15.43 -0.27 8.14
C HIS A 126 -16.06 1.08 7.81
N LYS A 127 -15.25 2.01 7.28
CA LYS A 127 -15.66 3.41 7.04
C LYS A 127 -16.97 3.52 6.25
N ALA A 128 -17.11 2.76 5.17
CA ALA A 128 -18.27 2.83 4.27
C ALA A 128 -19.59 2.38 4.92
N SER A 129 -19.56 1.40 5.83
CA SER A 129 -20.80 0.90 6.46
C SER A 129 -21.00 1.39 7.90
N GLY A 130 -20.09 2.21 8.44
CA GLY A 130 -20.05 2.61 9.85
C GLY A 130 -19.78 1.48 10.86
N GLY A 131 -19.78 0.23 10.42
CA GLY A 131 -19.67 -0.97 11.24
C GLY A 131 -18.23 -1.47 11.40
N TYR A 132 -18.06 -2.78 11.59
CA TYR A 132 -16.75 -3.42 11.74
C TYR A 132 -16.61 -4.61 10.79
N VAL A 133 -15.38 -4.83 10.33
CA VAL A 133 -14.97 -5.97 9.50
C VAL A 133 -13.61 -6.45 9.98
N ASN A 134 -13.25 -7.72 9.75
CA ASN A 134 -11.85 -8.09 9.85
C ASN A 134 -11.12 -7.62 8.59
N GLY A 135 -9.99 -6.96 8.77
CA GLY A 135 -9.16 -6.44 7.68
C GLY A 135 -7.68 -6.58 8.01
N GLN A 136 -6.84 -6.20 7.05
CA GLN A 136 -5.39 -6.11 7.24
C GLN A 136 -4.98 -4.64 7.21
N THR A 137 -4.00 -4.27 8.02
CA THR A 137 -3.34 -2.97 7.92
C THR A 137 -1.92 -3.20 7.43
N VAL A 138 -1.54 -2.49 6.37
CA VAL A 138 -0.19 -2.48 5.82
C VAL A 138 0.44 -1.14 6.18
N VAL A 139 1.57 -1.14 6.86
CA VAL A 139 2.47 0.02 6.99
C VAL A 139 3.41 0.00 5.80
N LEU A 140 3.41 1.06 5.00
CA LEU A 140 4.17 1.14 3.76
C LEU A 140 5.23 2.24 3.85
N LEU A 141 6.43 1.97 3.31
CA LEU A 141 7.50 2.93 3.14
C LEU A 141 7.68 3.22 1.65
N LEU A 142 7.56 4.49 1.28
CA LEU A 142 7.87 4.98 -0.07
C LEU A 142 9.18 5.78 -0.07
N LEU A 143 9.92 5.68 -1.17
CA LEU A 143 10.97 6.63 -1.53
C LEU A 143 10.44 7.55 -2.63
N VAL A 144 10.28 8.83 -2.30
CA VAL A 144 9.92 9.89 -3.24
C VAL A 144 11.20 10.53 -3.77
N THR A 145 11.40 10.48 -5.09
CA THR A 145 12.55 11.08 -5.77
C THR A 145 12.12 12.33 -6.53
N ASP A 146 13.04 12.93 -7.29
CA ASP A 146 12.74 14.03 -8.20
C ASP A 146 11.94 13.61 -9.44
N SER A 147 11.93 12.31 -9.76
CA SER A 147 11.37 11.78 -11.00
C SER A 147 10.22 10.79 -10.77
N ILE A 148 10.35 9.90 -9.80
CA ILE A 148 9.39 8.82 -9.51
C ILE A 148 9.19 8.59 -8.00
N THR A 149 8.09 7.92 -7.65
CA THR A 149 7.81 7.43 -6.28
C THR A 149 7.85 5.91 -6.29
N ILE A 150 8.56 5.31 -5.33
CA ILE A 150 8.88 3.88 -5.34
C ILE A 150 8.46 3.25 -4.00
N PRO A 151 7.66 2.16 -3.98
CA PRO A 151 7.42 1.41 -2.75
C PRO A 151 8.62 0.54 -2.40
N VAL A 152 9.34 0.90 -1.33
CA VAL A 152 10.63 0.27 -0.97
C VAL A 152 10.52 -0.72 0.19
N GLY A 153 9.38 -0.78 0.89
CA GLY A 153 9.19 -1.77 1.94
C GLY A 153 7.80 -1.71 2.58
N PHE A 154 7.41 -2.80 3.23
CA PHE A 154 6.13 -2.89 3.94
C PHE A 154 6.20 -3.81 5.17
N LYS A 155 5.27 -3.62 6.10
CA LYS A 155 4.99 -4.56 7.20
C LYS A 155 3.49 -4.68 7.46
N PHE A 156 3.04 -5.87 7.85
CA PHE A 156 1.67 -6.07 8.34
C PHE A 156 1.56 -5.70 9.82
N TYR A 157 0.60 -4.85 10.14
CA TYR A 157 0.26 -4.50 11.52
C TYR A 157 -0.90 -5.35 12.03
N MET A 158 -0.77 -5.80 13.29
CA MET A 158 -1.86 -6.38 14.07
C MET A 158 -1.73 -5.91 15.51
N PRO A 159 -2.81 -5.37 16.12
CA PRO A 159 -2.79 -5.05 17.54
C PRO A 159 -2.66 -6.34 18.36
N ASP A 160 -1.96 -6.27 19.47
CA ASP A 160 -1.83 -7.39 20.41
C ASP A 160 -3.23 -7.91 20.81
N PRO A 161 -3.56 -9.19 20.53
CA PRO A 161 -4.87 -9.77 20.82
C PRO A 161 -5.25 -9.72 22.29
N VAL A 162 -4.28 -9.93 23.18
CA VAL A 162 -4.49 -9.97 24.64
C VAL A 162 -4.76 -8.57 25.15
N VAL A 163 -3.96 -7.59 24.73
CA VAL A 163 -4.18 -6.18 25.06
C VAL A 163 -5.50 -5.67 24.46
N SER A 164 -5.86 -6.12 23.26
CA SER A 164 -7.13 -5.77 22.62
C SER A 164 -8.33 -6.32 23.36
N ALA A 165 -8.26 -7.55 23.88
CA ALA A 165 -9.29 -8.14 24.73
C ALA A 165 -9.40 -7.38 26.06
N TRP A 166 -8.25 -7.08 26.69
CA TRP A 166 -8.20 -6.28 27.91
C TRP A 166 -8.81 -4.89 27.72
N ASN A 167 -8.47 -4.16 26.64
CA ASN A 167 -9.03 -2.83 26.37
C ASN A 167 -10.56 -2.87 26.26
N LYS A 168 -11.14 -3.90 25.63
CA LYS A 168 -12.59 -4.05 25.52
C LYS A 168 -13.24 -4.24 26.89
N GLU A 169 -12.62 -5.04 27.75
CA GLU A 169 -13.11 -5.30 29.09
C GLU A 169 -12.96 -4.07 30.00
N GLU A 170 -11.81 -3.38 29.92
CA GLU A 170 -11.56 -2.12 30.63
C GLU A 170 -12.62 -1.07 30.27
N GLU A 171 -12.93 -0.89 28.99
CA GLU A 171 -14.00 0.03 28.55
C GLU A 171 -15.39 -0.41 29.02
N ARG A 172 -15.66 -1.72 29.08
CA ARG A 172 -16.92 -2.25 29.63
C ARG A 172 -17.05 -1.96 31.13
N LEU A 173 -15.97 -2.15 31.89
CA LEU A 173 -15.95 -1.92 33.34
C LEU A 173 -16.00 -0.42 33.68
N LYS A 174 -15.32 0.44 32.90
CA LYS A 174 -15.45 1.90 32.98
C LYS A 174 -16.90 2.34 32.82
N LYS A 175 -17.60 1.83 31.80
CA LYS A 175 -19.01 2.14 31.54
C LYS A 175 -19.94 1.67 32.67
N LYS A 176 -19.56 0.62 33.40
CA LYS A 176 -20.27 0.14 34.60
C LYS A 176 -19.89 0.89 35.89
N GLY A 177 -19.05 1.93 35.81
CA GLY A 177 -18.63 2.69 36.98
C GLY A 177 -17.71 1.94 37.95
N ILE A 178 -17.16 0.79 37.56
CA ILE A 178 -16.30 -0.01 38.44
C ILE A 178 -15.00 0.78 38.73
N PRO A 179 -14.53 0.93 39.98
CA PRO A 179 -13.29 1.64 40.30
C PRO A 179 -12.04 1.00 39.67
N LYS A 180 -11.03 1.79 39.29
CA LYS A 180 -9.79 1.33 38.63
C LYS A 180 -9.06 0.23 39.42
N SER A 181 -9.10 0.28 40.76
CA SER A 181 -8.49 -0.73 41.64
C SER A 181 -9.12 -2.12 41.52
N LYS A 182 -10.37 -2.23 41.07
CA LYS A 182 -11.11 -3.48 40.88
C LYS A 182 -11.12 -3.96 39.42
N ARG A 183 -10.40 -3.28 38.53
CA ARG A 183 -10.31 -3.63 37.10
C ARG A 183 -9.08 -4.48 36.84
N PRO A 184 -9.10 -5.34 35.80
CA PRO A 184 -7.95 -6.18 35.46
C PRO A 184 -6.72 -5.32 35.17
N VAL A 185 -5.56 -5.79 35.62
CA VAL A 185 -4.27 -5.13 35.33
C VAL A 185 -3.98 -5.21 33.84
N LYS A 186 -3.40 -4.13 33.31
CA LYS A 186 -3.01 -4.07 31.89
C LYS A 186 -1.93 -5.14 31.60
N PRO A 187 -2.16 -6.02 30.61
CA PRO A 187 -1.15 -7.00 30.19
C PRO A 187 0.13 -6.33 29.71
N ALA A 188 1.25 -7.03 29.88
CA ALA A 188 2.51 -6.66 29.24
C ALA A 188 2.37 -6.69 27.71
N LEU A 189 3.09 -5.81 27.02
CA LEU A 189 3.11 -5.78 25.56
C LEU A 189 3.90 -6.98 25.03
N ASN A 190 3.34 -7.72 24.09
CA ASN A 190 4.05 -8.79 23.41
C ASN A 190 4.88 -8.23 22.22
N PRO A 191 6.20 -8.45 22.16
CA PRO A 191 7.07 -8.01 21.05
C PRO A 191 6.64 -8.49 19.66
N GLU A 192 5.92 -9.62 19.55
CA GLU A 192 5.40 -10.16 18.29
C GLU A 192 4.28 -9.30 17.66
N TYR A 193 3.72 -8.37 18.44
CA TYR A 193 2.68 -7.43 18.03
C TYR A 193 3.15 -5.97 18.17
N PRO A 194 4.19 -5.57 17.42
CA PRO A 194 4.73 -4.23 17.49
C PRO A 194 3.69 -3.19 17.07
N LYS A 195 3.79 -2.00 17.68
CA LYS A 195 3.02 -0.82 17.26
C LYS A 195 3.42 -0.41 15.85
N LYS A 196 2.52 0.31 15.16
CA LYS A 196 2.80 0.89 13.83
C LYS A 196 4.09 1.73 13.80
N ILE A 197 4.33 2.55 14.82
CA ILE A 197 5.57 3.35 14.97
C ILE A 197 6.82 2.45 14.98
N GLN A 198 6.79 1.36 15.75
CA GLN A 198 7.91 0.42 15.84
C GLN A 198 8.13 -0.30 14.50
N LEU A 199 7.05 -0.66 13.79
CA LEU A 199 7.15 -1.21 12.44
C LEU A 199 7.74 -0.22 11.43
N ALA A 200 7.41 1.07 11.54
CA ALA A 200 7.97 2.11 10.69
C ALA A 200 9.46 2.36 10.96
N LEU A 201 9.89 2.39 12.23
CA LEU A 201 11.31 2.44 12.59
C LEU A 201 12.08 1.22 12.07
N LEU A 202 11.50 0.02 12.20
CA LEU A 202 12.10 -1.20 11.62
C LEU A 202 12.22 -1.13 10.09
N LEU A 203 11.25 -0.53 9.40
CA LEU A 203 11.34 -0.30 7.95
C LEU A 203 12.47 0.68 7.60
N LEU A 204 12.67 1.74 8.39
CA LEU A 204 13.80 2.65 8.22
C LEU A 204 15.15 1.97 8.45
N GLU A 205 15.26 1.16 9.50
CA GLU A 205 16.48 0.39 9.81
C GLU A 205 16.83 -0.56 8.65
N ASN A 206 15.85 -1.31 8.16
CA ASN A 206 16.03 -2.18 7.00
C ASN A 206 16.44 -1.36 5.76
N PHE A 207 15.74 -0.25 5.48
CA PHE A 207 16.08 0.59 4.33
C PHE A 207 17.52 1.12 4.41
N LYS A 208 17.95 1.62 5.58
CA LYS A 208 19.32 2.12 5.79
C LYS A 208 20.37 1.02 5.58
N LYS A 209 20.09 -0.18 6.10
CA LYS A 209 20.97 -1.34 5.97
C LYS A 209 21.07 -1.81 4.52
N ASP A 210 19.94 -1.88 3.85
CA ASP A 210 19.81 -2.48 2.53
C ASP A 210 20.21 -1.49 1.42
N HIS A 211 20.02 -0.20 1.64
CA HIS A 211 20.27 0.88 0.67
C HIS A 211 21.16 2.01 1.22
N PRO A 212 22.38 1.71 1.73
CA PRO A 212 23.28 2.71 2.29
C PRO A 212 23.77 3.72 1.24
N GLU A 213 23.66 3.39 -0.05
CA GLU A 213 24.02 4.27 -1.16
C GLU A 213 23.02 5.42 -1.40
N ILE A 214 21.82 5.35 -0.82
CA ILE A 214 20.76 6.33 -1.05
C ILE A 214 20.80 7.41 0.03
N THR A 215 20.99 8.65 -0.41
CA THR A 215 20.92 9.83 0.46
C THR A 215 19.47 10.14 0.78
N VAL A 216 19.06 9.85 2.01
CA VAL A 216 17.77 10.33 2.53
C VAL A 216 17.89 11.84 2.74
N LYS A 217 16.91 12.62 2.26
CA LYS A 217 16.86 14.09 2.39
C LYS A 217 16.02 14.54 3.58
N CYS A 218 14.91 13.86 3.82
CA CYS A 218 14.08 13.97 5.02
C CYS A 218 13.11 12.78 5.10
N ILE A 219 12.42 12.66 6.24
CA ILE A 219 11.44 11.61 6.52
C ILE A 219 10.10 12.26 6.85
N LEU A 220 9.03 11.79 6.22
CA LEU A 220 7.68 12.34 6.36
C LEU A 220 6.71 11.28 6.88
N GLY A 221 5.80 11.68 7.76
CA GLY A 221 4.68 10.86 8.19
C GLY A 221 3.48 11.71 8.58
N ASP A 222 2.30 11.13 8.60
CA ASP A 222 1.09 11.79 9.09
C ASP A 222 1.11 11.99 10.62
N ALA A 223 -0.01 12.40 11.21
CA ALA A 223 -0.12 12.62 12.66
C ALA A 223 0.11 11.36 13.51
N LEU A 224 -0.02 10.14 12.97
CA LEU A 224 0.32 8.92 13.70
C LEU A 224 1.80 8.88 14.06
N TYR A 225 2.65 9.41 13.18
CA TYR A 225 4.10 9.45 13.32
C TYR A 225 4.60 10.73 14.02
N GLY A 226 3.69 11.52 14.59
CA GLY A 226 4.00 12.73 15.37
C GLY A 226 4.66 12.50 16.74
N PRO A 227 4.49 11.35 17.44
CA PRO A 227 5.15 11.12 18.73
C PRO A 227 6.68 11.16 18.67
N ASP A 228 7.30 11.61 19.76
CA ASP A 228 8.76 11.75 19.87
C ASP A 228 9.54 10.45 19.68
N GLU A 229 8.95 9.32 20.09
CA GLU A 229 9.51 7.96 19.86
C GLU A 229 9.84 7.77 18.37
N PHE A 230 8.91 8.13 17.48
CA PHE A 230 9.16 8.06 16.05
C PHE A 230 10.06 9.21 15.59
N MET A 231 9.70 10.46 15.91
CA MET A 231 10.39 11.62 15.34
C MET A 231 11.88 11.66 15.71
N SER A 232 12.23 11.44 16.98
CA SER A 232 13.63 11.38 17.38
C SER A 232 14.29 10.10 16.86
N GLY A 233 13.65 8.93 17.02
CA GLY A 233 14.21 7.67 16.57
C GLY A 233 14.55 7.66 15.07
N ALA A 234 13.64 8.14 14.23
CA ALA A 234 13.86 8.26 12.79
C ALA A 234 14.94 9.29 12.44
N SER A 235 15.00 10.41 13.17
CA SER A 235 16.03 11.44 12.96
C SER A 235 17.42 10.88 13.30
N ASP A 236 17.55 10.25 14.47
CA ASP A 236 18.80 9.68 14.97
C ASP A 236 19.31 8.52 14.09
N LEU A 237 18.39 7.68 13.56
CA LEU A 237 18.74 6.61 12.62
C LEU A 237 19.49 7.11 11.40
N PHE A 238 19.27 8.35 10.95
CA PHE A 238 19.95 8.96 9.81
C PHE A 238 20.85 10.14 10.21
N GLY A 239 21.39 10.11 11.42
CA GLY A 239 22.40 11.09 11.86
C GLY A 239 21.84 12.48 12.11
N GLY A 240 20.61 12.58 12.62
CA GLY A 240 19.96 13.85 12.95
C GLY A 240 19.21 14.47 11.77
N ILE A 241 18.76 13.67 10.80
CA ILE A 241 18.07 14.19 9.63
C ILE A 241 16.72 14.82 9.99
N GLN A 242 16.24 15.71 9.13
CA GLN A 242 14.93 16.33 9.25
C GLN A 242 13.81 15.28 9.16
N VAL A 243 12.96 15.24 10.19
CA VAL A 243 11.73 14.43 10.23
C VAL A 243 10.56 15.38 10.43
N ILE A 244 9.54 15.25 9.57
CA ILE A 244 8.38 16.15 9.54
C ILE A 244 7.09 15.35 9.70
N SER A 245 6.26 15.77 10.66
CA SER A 245 4.97 15.14 10.97
C SER A 245 3.95 16.18 11.44
N GLN A 246 2.87 15.77 12.10
CA GLN A 246 1.80 16.64 12.59
C GLN A 246 1.58 16.51 14.10
N LEU A 247 1.18 17.63 14.70
CA LEU A 247 0.69 17.71 16.06
C LEU A 247 -0.83 17.86 16.05
N LYS A 248 -1.46 17.34 17.11
CA LYS A 248 -2.87 17.63 17.40
C LYS A 248 -3.00 19.10 17.83
N SER A 249 -4.14 19.71 17.54
CA SER A 249 -4.46 21.09 17.95
C SER A 249 -4.37 21.32 19.46
N THR A 250 -4.63 20.28 20.25
CA THR A 250 -4.58 20.29 21.72
C THR A 250 -3.18 20.00 22.28
N GLN A 251 -2.17 19.80 21.43
CA GLN A 251 -0.81 19.55 21.89
C GLN A 251 -0.32 20.74 22.72
N ASN A 252 0.19 20.46 23.91
CA ASN A 252 0.77 21.48 24.76
C ASN A 252 2.20 21.83 24.32
N ILE A 253 2.49 23.12 24.34
CA ILE A 253 3.79 23.73 24.10
C ILE A 253 4.15 24.71 25.21
N GLN A 254 5.44 24.96 25.37
CA GLN A 254 5.94 26.02 26.26
C GLN A 254 6.43 27.20 25.43
N PHE A 255 5.92 28.39 25.77
CA PHE A 255 6.33 29.66 25.19
C PHE A 255 6.53 30.68 26.32
N ARG A 256 7.72 31.26 26.42
CA ARG A 256 8.10 32.23 27.46
C ARG A 256 7.72 31.77 28.89
N GLY A 257 8.03 30.51 29.21
CA GLY A 257 7.75 29.92 30.52
C GLY A 257 6.28 29.59 30.79
N LYS A 258 5.36 29.88 29.87
CA LYS A 258 3.93 29.56 30.00
C LYS A 258 3.56 28.39 29.10
N LYS A 259 2.73 27.49 29.64
CA LYS A 259 2.11 26.38 28.91
C LYS A 259 0.89 26.88 28.14
N LYS A 260 0.78 26.53 26.87
CA LYS A 260 -0.36 26.82 25.99
C LYS A 260 -0.60 25.63 25.05
N THR A 261 -1.80 25.53 24.48
CA THR A 261 -2.00 24.62 23.35
C THR A 261 -1.40 25.23 22.07
N VAL A 262 -1.01 24.40 21.10
CA VAL A 262 -0.56 24.89 19.78
C VAL A 262 -1.65 25.74 19.12
N LYS A 263 -2.92 25.36 19.27
CA LYS A 263 -4.05 26.13 18.73
C LYS A 263 -4.12 27.53 19.32
N ASP A 264 -4.20 27.66 20.64
CA ASP A 264 -4.31 28.97 21.29
C ASP A 264 -3.09 29.86 21.00
N TYR A 265 -1.91 29.25 20.88
CA TYR A 265 -0.70 29.98 20.53
C TYR A 265 -0.80 30.61 19.14
N PHE A 266 -1.19 29.85 18.11
CA PHE A 266 -1.24 30.36 16.73
C PHE A 266 -2.51 31.17 16.42
N ASP A 267 -3.60 30.97 17.15
CA ASP A 267 -4.83 31.76 16.97
C ASP A 267 -4.74 33.14 17.64
N VAL A 268 -4.08 33.20 18.81
CA VAL A 268 -4.07 34.42 19.64
C VAL A 268 -2.72 35.11 19.67
N THR A 269 -1.62 34.35 19.85
CA THR A 269 -0.30 34.91 20.18
C THR A 269 0.57 35.15 18.94
N ASN A 270 0.60 34.21 18.00
CA ASN A 270 1.46 34.26 16.82
C ASN A 270 0.62 34.01 15.55
N LYS A 271 -0.19 35.01 15.20
CA LYS A 271 -1.17 34.90 14.10
C LYS A 271 -0.50 34.64 12.76
N GLY A 272 -1.17 33.86 11.92
CA GLY A 272 -0.71 33.56 10.57
C GLY A 272 -0.79 34.76 9.63
N VAL A 273 0.15 34.77 8.69
CA VAL A 273 0.24 35.72 7.59
C VAL A 273 -0.09 35.01 6.29
N LYS A 274 -0.62 35.75 5.31
CA LYS A 274 -0.84 35.22 3.97
C LYS A 274 0.51 34.98 3.29
N ALA A 275 0.64 33.86 2.60
CA ALA A 275 1.82 33.49 1.85
C ALA A 275 1.42 32.57 0.68
N THR A 276 2.38 32.35 -0.21
CA THR A 276 2.23 31.44 -1.35
C THR A 276 3.24 30.32 -1.22
N ILE A 277 2.80 29.09 -1.47
CA ILE A 277 3.64 27.89 -1.44
C ILE A 277 3.48 27.09 -2.73
N ARG A 278 4.48 26.31 -3.12
CA ARG A 278 4.35 25.31 -4.19
C ARG A 278 4.07 23.95 -3.60
N VAL A 279 2.94 23.36 -3.96
CA VAL A 279 2.56 22.02 -3.49
C VAL A 279 3.17 20.98 -4.42
N ARG A 280 4.04 20.12 -3.89
CA ARG A 280 4.73 19.05 -4.64
C ARG A 280 5.46 19.54 -5.90
N GLY A 281 6.03 20.75 -5.85
CA GLY A 281 6.70 21.38 -6.99
C GLY A 281 5.78 21.80 -8.15
N GLY A 282 4.46 21.66 -7.98
CA GLY A 282 3.46 22.09 -8.95
C GLY A 282 3.02 23.52 -8.74
N GLU A 283 1.73 23.76 -8.95
CA GLU A 283 1.14 25.09 -8.91
C GLU A 283 1.27 25.77 -7.53
N GLU A 284 1.31 27.09 -7.59
CA GLU A 284 1.33 27.95 -6.42
C GLU A 284 -0.05 28.01 -5.77
N GLN A 285 -0.07 27.84 -4.45
CA GLN A 285 -1.29 27.89 -3.65
C GLN A 285 -1.18 28.94 -2.56
N ASN A 286 -2.26 29.71 -2.42
CA ASN A 286 -2.42 30.69 -1.36
C ASN A 286 -2.72 29.98 -0.05
N VAL A 287 -1.98 30.35 0.99
CA VAL A 287 -2.10 29.77 2.33
C VAL A 287 -2.03 30.87 3.38
N THR A 288 -2.43 30.53 4.60
CA THR A 288 -2.11 31.32 5.79
C THR A 288 -1.18 30.49 6.67
N ILE A 289 0.00 31.06 6.95
CA ILE A 289 1.08 30.37 7.66
C ILE A 289 1.55 31.16 8.86
N SER A 290 1.83 30.46 9.94
CA SER A 290 2.62 30.97 11.06
C SER A 290 3.58 29.90 11.50
N SER A 291 4.68 30.28 12.13
CA SER A 291 5.65 29.30 12.58
C SER A 291 6.49 29.80 13.74
N ALA A 292 6.93 28.89 14.60
CA ALA A 292 7.74 29.19 15.77
C ALA A 292 8.58 28.00 16.20
N ARG A 293 9.68 28.27 16.91
CA ARG A 293 10.52 27.23 17.54
C ARG A 293 10.10 27.06 18.99
N LEU A 294 9.37 25.99 19.28
CA LEU A 294 8.65 25.80 20.55
C LEU A 294 9.09 24.52 21.24
N LYS A 295 9.06 24.51 22.58
CA LYS A 295 9.22 23.27 23.35
C LYS A 295 7.89 22.50 23.32
N VAL A 296 7.91 21.24 22.90
CA VAL A 296 6.70 20.39 22.81
C VAL A 296 6.65 19.45 24.01
N ASP A 297 5.61 19.57 24.84
CA ASP A 297 5.51 18.82 26.10
C ASP A 297 5.52 17.30 25.88
N ALA A 298 4.79 16.82 24.87
CA ALA A 298 4.74 15.38 24.55
C ALA A 298 6.09 14.84 24.05
N HIS A 299 7.03 15.72 23.70
CA HIS A 299 8.38 15.37 23.26
C HIS A 299 9.39 15.63 24.38
N GLY A 300 8.96 15.53 25.65
CA GLY A 300 9.82 15.78 26.81
C GLY A 300 10.32 17.23 26.90
N GLY A 301 9.60 18.19 26.30
CA GLY A 301 10.02 19.59 26.27
C GLY A 301 11.13 19.88 25.26
N LYS A 302 11.46 18.96 24.35
CA LYS A 302 12.38 19.20 23.23
C LYS A 302 11.89 20.36 22.37
N LYS A 303 12.83 21.19 21.92
CA LYS A 303 12.57 22.29 20.99
C LYS A 303 12.34 21.73 19.59
N ARG A 304 11.22 22.09 18.96
CA ARG A 304 10.82 21.66 17.61
C ARG A 304 10.43 22.88 16.78
N PHE A 305 10.48 22.74 15.45
CA PHE A 305 9.91 23.73 14.55
C PHE A 305 8.43 23.41 14.39
N VAL A 306 7.54 24.27 14.89
CA VAL A 306 6.10 24.10 14.79
C VAL A 306 5.52 25.13 13.83
N ILE A 307 4.71 24.68 12.89
CA ILE A 307 4.12 25.49 11.83
C ILE A 307 2.60 25.29 11.88
N ALA A 308 1.86 26.39 11.91
CA ALA A 308 0.42 26.39 11.64
C ALA A 308 0.20 26.72 10.16
N LEU A 309 -0.49 25.83 9.44
CA LEU A 309 -0.78 25.94 8.01
C LEU A 309 -2.27 25.75 7.78
N LYS A 310 -2.90 26.67 7.04
CA LYS A 310 -4.24 26.48 6.49
C LYS A 310 -4.25 26.91 5.02
N TYR A 311 -4.87 26.11 4.16
CA TYR A 311 -5.11 26.47 2.77
C TYR A 311 -6.29 27.46 2.67
N ASP A 312 -6.38 28.17 1.55
CA ASP A 312 -7.51 29.08 1.35
C ASP A 312 -8.84 28.32 1.38
N GLY A 313 -9.84 28.87 2.09
CA GLY A 313 -11.11 28.19 2.37
C GLY A 313 -11.11 27.24 3.59
N GLU A 314 -9.96 26.84 4.13
CA GLU A 314 -9.91 26.08 5.38
C GLU A 314 -10.14 26.98 6.61
N LYS A 315 -10.99 26.52 7.54
CA LYS A 315 -11.30 27.24 8.78
C LYS A 315 -10.20 27.07 9.83
N ASP A 316 -9.73 25.85 9.99
CA ASP A 316 -8.80 25.45 11.06
C ASP A 316 -7.38 25.23 10.52
N TYR A 317 -6.39 25.53 11.36
CA TYR A 317 -5.00 25.20 11.06
C TYR A 317 -4.72 23.71 11.22
N ARG A 318 -3.85 23.21 10.34
CA ARG A 318 -3.06 22.00 10.55
C ARG A 318 -1.73 22.39 11.20
N TYR A 319 -1.28 21.61 12.17
CA TYR A 319 -0.03 21.89 12.90
C TYR A 319 1.04 20.91 12.46
N ILE A 320 2.01 21.38 11.69
CA ILE A 320 3.18 20.62 11.24
C ILE A 320 4.29 20.78 12.28
N VAL A 321 5.05 19.71 12.53
CA VAL A 321 6.20 19.70 13.43
C VAL A 321 7.41 19.10 12.74
N ALA A 322 8.57 19.72 12.91
CA ALA A 322 9.85 19.26 12.37
C ALA A 322 10.93 19.14 13.46
N THR A 323 11.86 18.19 13.27
CA THR A 323 12.91 17.89 14.24
C THR A 323 14.05 18.90 14.22
N ASP A 324 14.52 19.28 13.04
CA ASP A 324 15.56 20.27 12.78
C ASP A 324 14.95 21.67 12.66
N VAL A 325 15.37 22.55 13.55
CA VAL A 325 14.88 23.93 13.70
C VAL A 325 15.63 24.94 12.82
N SER A 326 16.64 24.51 12.06
CA SER A 326 17.44 25.37 11.19
C SER A 326 16.78 25.65 9.84
N TRP A 327 15.90 24.76 9.37
CA TRP A 327 15.22 24.88 8.08
C TRP A 327 14.31 26.12 8.01
N ARG A 328 14.01 26.61 6.79
CA ARG A 328 13.01 27.67 6.64
C ARG A 328 11.61 27.07 6.69
N THR A 329 10.65 27.87 7.15
CA THR A 329 9.22 27.50 7.20
C THR A 329 8.72 26.99 5.85
N ILE A 330 9.09 27.68 4.77
CA ILE A 330 8.69 27.31 3.41
C ILE A 330 9.23 25.94 2.98
N ASP A 331 10.49 25.63 3.30
CA ASP A 331 11.13 24.37 2.92
C ASP A 331 10.47 23.18 3.64
N ILE A 332 10.13 23.35 4.93
CA ILE A 332 9.42 22.33 5.71
C ILE A 332 8.02 22.07 5.12
N ILE A 333 7.26 23.14 4.81
CA ILE A 333 5.90 23.00 4.26
C ILE A 333 5.94 22.31 2.89
N GLN A 334 6.85 22.75 2.01
CA GLN A 334 6.97 22.18 0.67
C GLN A 334 7.46 20.73 0.70
N ALA A 335 8.43 20.40 1.56
CA ALA A 335 8.82 19.01 1.79
C ALA A 335 7.63 18.18 2.30
N TYR A 336 6.91 18.68 3.32
CA TYR A 336 5.76 17.96 3.89
C TYR A 336 4.62 17.75 2.89
N SER A 337 4.50 18.61 1.87
CA SER A 337 3.52 18.43 0.80
C SER A 337 3.73 17.14 -0.01
N LEU A 338 4.97 16.61 -0.06
CA LEU A 338 5.29 15.33 -0.70
C LEU A 338 4.68 14.13 0.02
N ARG A 339 4.32 14.27 1.31
CA ARG A 339 3.68 13.19 2.08
C ARG A 339 2.41 12.70 1.39
N TRP A 340 1.66 13.58 0.72
CA TRP A 340 0.43 13.20 0.01
C TRP A 340 0.63 12.15 -1.09
N LEU A 341 1.85 12.00 -1.62
CA LEU A 341 2.13 11.00 -2.67
C LEU A 341 1.89 9.56 -2.21
N VAL A 342 1.95 9.27 -0.91
CA VAL A 342 1.58 7.95 -0.38
C VAL A 342 0.09 7.66 -0.49
N GLU A 343 -0.76 8.69 -0.39
CA GLU A 343 -2.20 8.55 -0.57
C GLU A 343 -2.53 8.29 -2.04
N VAL A 344 -1.87 9.02 -2.95
CA VAL A 344 -1.97 8.80 -4.41
C VAL A 344 -1.52 7.37 -4.76
N PHE A 345 -0.39 6.93 -4.20
CA PHE A 345 0.07 5.55 -4.37
C PHE A 345 -0.98 4.55 -3.90
N PHE A 346 -1.57 4.72 -2.71
CA PHE A 346 -2.58 3.79 -2.22
C PHE A 346 -3.86 3.76 -3.07
N GLU A 347 -4.25 4.87 -3.66
CA GLU A 347 -5.39 4.93 -4.59
C GLU A 347 -5.10 4.09 -5.84
N ASP A 348 -3.98 4.36 -6.51
CA ASP A 348 -3.57 3.62 -7.71
C ASP A 348 -3.36 2.13 -7.41
N TRP A 349 -2.63 1.82 -6.34
CA TRP A 349 -2.31 0.46 -5.91
C TRP A 349 -3.57 -0.39 -5.69
N LYS A 350 -4.57 0.17 -4.98
CA LYS A 350 -5.83 -0.53 -4.69
C LYS A 350 -6.68 -0.75 -5.94
N LEU A 351 -6.59 0.19 -6.90
CA LEU A 351 -7.41 0.19 -8.11
C LEU A 351 -6.81 -0.65 -9.24
N TYR A 352 -5.48 -0.74 -9.37
CA TYR A 352 -4.85 -1.21 -10.61
C TYR A 352 -3.85 -2.36 -10.46
N GLU A 353 -3.50 -2.77 -9.24
CA GLU A 353 -2.44 -3.78 -9.01
C GLU A 353 -2.91 -5.05 -8.30
N GLY A 354 -4.22 -5.21 -8.15
CA GLY A 354 -4.84 -6.49 -7.85
C GLY A 354 -4.64 -7.08 -6.44
N TRP A 355 -3.84 -6.46 -5.56
CA TRP A 355 -3.67 -7.00 -4.21
C TRP A 355 -4.99 -6.97 -3.42
N GLY A 356 -5.35 -8.15 -2.90
CA GLY A 356 -6.54 -8.32 -2.10
C GLY A 356 -7.85 -8.11 -2.84
N GLN A 357 -7.86 -8.30 -4.16
CA GLN A 357 -9.04 -8.38 -5.01
C GLN A 357 -9.45 -9.85 -5.19
N GLU A 358 -10.71 -10.17 -4.88
CA GLU A 358 -11.42 -11.42 -5.22
C GLU A 358 -10.84 -12.78 -4.76
N ALA A 359 -9.63 -12.83 -4.21
CA ALA A 359 -9.00 -14.05 -3.71
C ALA A 359 -8.60 -13.94 -2.23
N LYS A 360 -8.76 -15.05 -1.51
CA LYS A 360 -8.27 -15.19 -0.13
C LYS A 360 -6.81 -15.59 -0.13
N GLN A 361 -5.96 -14.66 0.24
CA GLN A 361 -4.52 -14.86 0.44
C GLN A 361 -4.29 -15.50 1.82
N TYR A 362 -4.40 -16.83 1.89
CA TYR A 362 -4.28 -17.55 3.15
C TYR A 362 -2.86 -17.53 3.71
N ASP A 363 -2.78 -17.37 5.02
CA ASP A 363 -1.63 -17.45 5.89
C ASP A 363 -0.57 -16.37 5.57
N GLU A 364 0.56 -16.40 6.29
CA GLU A 364 1.60 -15.38 6.20
C GLU A 364 2.20 -15.29 4.79
N GLU A 365 2.57 -16.44 4.24
CA GLU A 365 3.10 -16.54 2.89
C GLU A 365 2.11 -16.00 1.85
N GLY A 366 0.82 -16.27 1.99
CA GLY A 366 -0.17 -15.81 1.02
C GLY A 366 -0.33 -14.30 1.04
N SER A 367 -0.29 -13.72 2.23
CA SER A 367 -0.41 -12.27 2.42
C SER A 367 0.85 -11.55 1.93
N SER A 368 2.03 -11.97 2.40
CA SER A 368 3.32 -11.35 2.09
C SER A 368 3.70 -11.53 0.61
N ARG A 369 3.78 -12.77 0.11
CA ARG A 369 4.16 -13.05 -1.29
C ARG A 369 3.14 -12.47 -2.27
N GLY A 370 1.86 -12.49 -1.92
CA GLY A 370 0.80 -11.89 -2.74
C GLY A 370 0.91 -10.36 -2.80
N LEU A 371 1.32 -9.71 -1.71
CA LEU A 371 1.60 -8.27 -1.69
C LEU A 371 2.86 -7.96 -2.51
N ILE A 372 3.92 -8.75 -2.35
CA ILE A 372 5.16 -8.62 -3.13
C ILE A 372 4.87 -8.71 -4.63
N LEU A 373 4.08 -9.69 -5.10
CA LEU A 373 3.71 -9.78 -6.51
C LEU A 373 3.02 -8.51 -7.04
N SER A 374 2.19 -7.87 -6.22
CA SER A 374 1.55 -6.60 -6.57
C SER A 374 2.57 -5.48 -6.67
N LEU A 375 3.46 -5.31 -5.68
CA LEU A 375 4.50 -4.28 -5.74
C LEU A 375 5.52 -4.52 -6.87
N LEU A 376 5.80 -5.78 -7.21
CA LEU A 376 6.62 -6.10 -8.38
C LEU A 376 5.94 -5.67 -9.69
N LEU A 377 4.60 -5.66 -9.75
CA LEU A 377 3.89 -5.12 -10.90
C LEU A 377 4.04 -3.59 -10.96
N ASP A 378 3.87 -2.87 -9.83
CA ASP A 378 4.16 -1.43 -9.77
C ASP A 378 5.57 -1.11 -10.29
N HIS A 379 6.57 -1.80 -9.75
CA HIS A 379 7.97 -1.66 -10.17
C HIS A 379 8.18 -1.97 -11.66
N CYS A 380 7.52 -3.00 -12.17
CA CYS A 380 7.56 -3.33 -13.58
C CYS A 380 6.92 -2.24 -14.45
N LEU A 381 5.83 -1.62 -13.98
CA LEU A 381 5.15 -0.53 -14.67
C LEU A 381 5.99 0.75 -14.65
N LEU A 382 6.67 1.07 -13.54
CA LEU A 382 7.65 2.15 -13.48
C LEU A 382 8.77 1.95 -14.52
N LEU A 383 9.21 0.70 -14.72
CA LEU A 383 10.25 0.34 -15.68
C LEU A 383 9.72 0.06 -17.11
N HIS A 384 8.43 0.30 -17.35
CA HIS A 384 7.84 0.15 -18.68
C HIS A 384 8.55 1.09 -19.68
N PRO A 385 8.82 0.67 -20.93
CA PRO A 385 9.57 1.48 -21.90
C PRO A 385 9.05 2.90 -22.08
N LYS A 386 7.72 3.09 -22.09
CA LYS A 386 7.10 4.43 -22.17
C LYS A 386 7.37 5.30 -20.94
N GLN A 387 7.41 4.73 -19.73
CA GLN A 387 7.74 5.50 -18.52
C GLN A 387 9.23 5.85 -18.51
N LYS A 388 10.10 4.91 -18.89
CA LYS A 388 11.53 5.16 -19.03
C LYS A 388 11.82 6.30 -19.98
N ALA A 389 11.20 6.29 -21.16
CA ALA A 389 11.31 7.38 -22.11
C ALA A 389 10.85 8.72 -21.52
N CYS A 390 9.76 8.77 -20.74
CA CYS A 390 9.36 10.00 -20.06
C CYS A 390 10.44 10.49 -19.09
N VAL A 391 10.94 9.62 -18.22
CA VAL A 391 11.96 9.99 -17.22
C VAL A 391 13.25 10.46 -17.88
N GLU A 392 13.74 9.74 -18.90
CA GLU A 392 14.95 10.10 -19.67
C GLU A 392 14.81 11.46 -20.37
N ASN A 393 13.61 11.79 -20.84
CA ASN A 393 13.31 13.07 -21.49
C ASN A 393 12.79 14.15 -20.52
N LYS A 394 12.83 13.90 -19.20
CA LYS A 394 12.32 14.82 -18.15
C LYS A 394 10.86 15.26 -18.36
N LEU A 395 10.04 14.36 -18.91
CA LEU A 395 8.61 14.54 -19.11
C LEU A 395 7.81 13.94 -17.95
N PRO A 396 6.58 14.44 -17.70
CA PRO A 396 5.67 13.80 -16.76
C PRO A 396 5.45 12.31 -17.11
N VAL A 397 5.55 11.46 -16.10
CA VAL A 397 5.21 10.04 -16.21
C VAL A 397 3.70 9.84 -16.30
N PHE A 398 3.27 8.75 -16.94
CA PHE A 398 1.85 8.41 -17.06
C PHE A 398 1.28 7.88 -15.75
N THR A 399 -0.02 8.08 -15.54
CA THR A 399 -0.73 7.46 -14.40
C THR A 399 -0.75 5.94 -14.52
N VAL A 400 -0.69 5.23 -13.39
CA VAL A 400 -0.69 3.75 -13.36
C VAL A 400 -1.90 3.20 -14.13
N GLY A 401 -3.10 3.74 -13.89
CA GLY A 401 -4.31 3.28 -14.56
C GLY A 401 -4.30 3.47 -16.08
N SER A 402 -3.75 4.59 -16.59
CA SER A 402 -3.68 4.81 -18.06
C SER A 402 -2.67 3.88 -18.73
N LEU A 403 -1.51 3.70 -18.10
CA LEU A 403 -0.45 2.81 -18.56
C LEU A 403 -0.90 1.35 -18.54
N GLN A 404 -1.55 0.91 -17.46
CA GLN A 404 -2.10 -0.43 -17.30
C GLN A 404 -3.10 -0.75 -18.43
N ARG A 405 -4.07 0.14 -18.66
CA ARG A 405 -5.06 -0.04 -19.75
C ARG A 405 -4.39 -0.12 -21.12
N ARG A 406 -3.39 0.74 -21.37
CA ARG A 406 -2.66 0.70 -22.63
C ARG A 406 -1.90 -0.63 -22.79
N ALA A 407 -1.17 -1.06 -21.76
CA ALA A 407 -0.42 -2.30 -21.77
C ALA A 407 -1.33 -3.52 -21.95
N GLN A 408 -2.52 -3.54 -21.35
CA GLN A 408 -3.52 -4.59 -21.57
C GLN A 408 -3.95 -4.68 -23.05
N MET A 409 -4.16 -3.55 -23.71
CA MET A 409 -4.49 -3.51 -25.14
C MET A 409 -3.33 -3.96 -26.01
N ASP A 410 -2.10 -3.58 -25.66
CA ASP A 410 -0.90 -4.00 -26.39
C ASP A 410 -0.73 -5.54 -26.29
N VAL A 411 -0.92 -6.14 -25.11
CA VAL A 411 -0.90 -7.61 -24.93
C VAL A 411 -2.00 -8.32 -25.73
N LEU A 412 -3.21 -7.75 -25.75
CA LEU A 412 -4.31 -8.28 -26.56
C LEU A 412 -3.97 -8.23 -28.05
N LEU A 413 -3.42 -7.10 -28.52
CA LEU A 413 -3.04 -6.91 -29.92
C LEU A 413 -1.92 -7.87 -30.32
N GLU A 414 -0.93 -8.09 -29.45
CA GLU A 414 0.12 -9.09 -29.67
C GLU A 414 -0.46 -10.51 -29.79
N SER A 415 -1.44 -10.86 -28.94
CA SER A 415 -2.13 -12.15 -29.02
C SER A 415 -2.85 -12.34 -30.36
N VAL A 416 -3.56 -11.31 -30.84
CA VAL A 416 -4.22 -11.32 -32.16
C VAL A 416 -3.20 -11.46 -33.29
N LYS A 417 -2.10 -10.70 -33.23
CA LYS A 417 -1.02 -10.80 -34.22
C LYS A 417 -0.38 -12.19 -34.24
N SER A 418 -0.23 -12.83 -33.08
CA SER A 418 0.28 -14.20 -33.00
C SER A 418 -0.66 -15.19 -33.67
N LEU A 419 -1.97 -15.09 -33.40
CA LEU A 419 -2.98 -15.94 -34.04
C LEU A 419 -2.98 -15.80 -35.56
N LEU A 420 -2.84 -14.58 -36.08
CA LEU A 420 -2.80 -14.32 -37.52
C LEU A 420 -1.54 -14.84 -38.22
N LYS A 421 -0.49 -15.19 -37.47
CA LYS A 421 0.76 -15.78 -38.00
C LYS A 421 0.73 -17.31 -38.05
N GLU A 422 -0.28 -17.95 -37.48
CA GLU A 422 -0.45 -19.39 -37.57
C GLU A 422 -0.67 -19.84 -39.02
N GLN A 423 -0.29 -21.08 -39.36
CA GLN A 423 -0.44 -21.61 -40.72
C GLN A 423 -1.90 -21.61 -41.19
N ASP A 424 -2.84 -21.86 -40.27
CA ASP A 424 -4.29 -21.73 -40.50
C ASP A 424 -4.94 -21.01 -39.30
N PRO A 425 -5.01 -19.67 -39.33
CA PRO A 425 -5.59 -18.87 -38.25
C PRO A 425 -7.09 -19.16 -38.03
N GLY A 426 -7.81 -19.54 -39.11
CA GLY A 426 -9.24 -19.83 -39.05
C GLY A 426 -9.52 -21.10 -38.25
N SER A 427 -8.75 -22.16 -38.51
CA SER A 427 -8.84 -23.40 -37.73
C SER A 427 -8.39 -23.20 -36.29
N LYS A 428 -7.31 -22.43 -36.05
CA LYS A 428 -6.85 -22.14 -34.69
C LYS A 428 -7.87 -21.34 -33.89
N LEU A 429 -8.55 -20.37 -34.52
CA LEU A 429 -9.63 -19.61 -33.88
C LEU A 429 -10.81 -20.52 -33.51
N LYS A 430 -11.17 -21.48 -34.38
CA LYS A 430 -12.22 -22.47 -34.07
C LYS A 430 -11.84 -23.36 -32.90
N GLU A 431 -10.59 -23.85 -32.85
CA GLU A 431 -10.06 -24.63 -31.73
C GLU A 431 -10.14 -23.82 -30.43
N MET A 432 -9.65 -22.57 -30.43
CA MET A 432 -9.77 -21.67 -29.28
C MET A 432 -11.23 -21.47 -28.86
N GLY A 433 -12.14 -21.29 -29.82
CA GLY A 433 -13.56 -21.18 -29.57
C GLY A 433 -14.16 -22.42 -28.91
N GLN A 434 -13.69 -23.61 -29.27
CA GLN A 434 -14.11 -24.86 -28.65
C GLN A 434 -13.58 -24.97 -27.21
N VAL A 435 -12.28 -24.71 -26.99
CA VAL A 435 -11.70 -24.72 -25.64
C VAL A 435 -12.39 -23.70 -24.73
N ILE A 436 -12.78 -22.53 -25.25
CA ILE A 436 -13.56 -21.55 -24.48
C ILE A 436 -14.91 -22.13 -24.07
N LYS A 437 -15.65 -22.82 -24.95
CA LYS A 437 -16.93 -23.44 -24.61
C LYS A 437 -16.77 -24.53 -23.55
N ASP A 438 -15.70 -25.33 -23.67
CA ASP A 438 -15.41 -26.42 -22.74
C ASP A 438 -14.96 -25.92 -21.37
N PHE A 439 -14.24 -24.79 -21.33
CA PHE A 439 -13.74 -24.21 -20.08
C PHE A 439 -14.78 -23.30 -19.39
N PHE A 440 -15.58 -22.57 -20.15
CA PHE A 440 -16.59 -21.63 -19.67
C PHE A 440 -18.01 -22.18 -19.85
N CYS A 441 -18.29 -23.31 -19.20
CA CYS A 441 -19.61 -23.93 -19.26
C CYS A 441 -20.70 -23.06 -18.63
N LEU A 442 -21.86 -23.02 -19.28
CA LEU A 442 -23.06 -22.43 -18.69
C LEU A 442 -23.62 -23.37 -17.63
N MET A 443 -23.74 -22.87 -16.40
CA MET A 443 -24.30 -23.63 -15.29
C MET A 443 -25.81 -23.36 -15.17
N PRO A 444 -26.65 -24.42 -15.04
CA PRO A 444 -28.08 -24.24 -14.81
C PRO A 444 -28.36 -23.35 -13.59
N SER A 445 -29.24 -22.38 -13.76
CA SER A 445 -29.59 -21.46 -12.67
C SER A 445 -30.43 -22.17 -11.61
N LYS A 446 -30.09 -21.95 -10.34
CA LYS A 446 -30.95 -22.30 -9.20
C LYS A 446 -31.94 -21.18 -8.83
N LYS A 447 -31.79 -19.98 -9.41
CA LYS A 447 -32.65 -18.82 -9.20
C LYS A 447 -33.91 -18.87 -10.07
N HIS A 448 -33.76 -19.30 -11.33
CA HIS A 448 -34.86 -19.35 -12.28
C HIS A 448 -35.51 -20.73 -12.24
N MET A 449 -36.81 -20.76 -11.98
CA MET A 449 -37.56 -22.01 -11.77
C MET A 449 -38.11 -22.62 -13.06
N SER A 450 -37.62 -22.19 -14.23
CA SER A 450 -37.99 -22.77 -15.51
C SER A 450 -37.68 -24.27 -15.52
N GLY A 451 -38.67 -25.08 -15.93
CA GLY A 451 -38.57 -26.55 -15.92
C GLY A 451 -38.61 -27.19 -14.52
N ARG A 452 -38.93 -26.44 -13.46
CA ARG A 452 -39.05 -26.99 -12.10
C ARG A 452 -40.51 -27.04 -11.64
N PRO A 453 -40.97 -28.17 -11.07
CA PRO A 453 -42.30 -28.25 -10.46
C PRO A 453 -42.30 -27.45 -9.14
N MET A 454 -43.10 -26.39 -9.07
CA MET A 454 -43.24 -25.56 -7.86
C MET A 454 -44.25 -26.11 -6.83
N GLY A 455 -44.94 -27.20 -7.19
CA GLY A 455 -46.06 -27.73 -6.41
C GLY A 455 -47.30 -26.83 -6.47
N ARG A 456 -48.31 -27.17 -5.66
CA ARG A 456 -49.56 -26.41 -5.54
C ARG A 456 -49.34 -25.26 -4.55
N LEU A 457 -49.30 -24.03 -5.05
CA LEU A 457 -49.11 -22.79 -4.28
C LEU A 457 -50.44 -22.06 -4.03
N GLU A 458 -51.47 -22.81 -3.65
CA GLU A 458 -52.80 -22.27 -3.37
C GLU A 458 -53.36 -22.86 -2.07
N PRO A 459 -54.29 -22.17 -1.39
CA PRO A 459 -54.91 -22.67 -0.17
C PRO A 459 -55.61 -24.01 -0.39
N THR A 460 -55.63 -24.84 0.65
CA THR A 460 -56.44 -26.05 0.67
C THR A 460 -57.73 -25.75 1.43
N PRO A 461 -58.90 -25.68 0.76
CA PRO A 461 -60.15 -25.23 1.39
C PRO A 461 -60.57 -26.05 2.62
N SER A 462 -60.28 -27.36 2.64
CA SER A 462 -60.58 -28.23 3.78
C SER A 462 -59.72 -27.98 5.02
N LEU A 463 -58.65 -27.18 4.90
CA LEU A 463 -57.76 -26.78 6.00
C LEU A 463 -58.00 -25.33 6.43
N ALA A 464 -59.02 -24.65 5.89
CA ALA A 464 -59.44 -23.35 6.39
C ALA A 464 -60.01 -23.50 7.80
N LEU A 465 -59.45 -22.76 8.77
CA LEU A 465 -60.01 -22.67 10.12
C LEU A 465 -61.42 -22.06 10.02
N LYS A 466 -62.42 -22.76 10.57
CA LYS A 466 -63.79 -22.24 10.71
C LYS A 466 -63.86 -21.20 11.81
#